data_AF-A0A075QB25-F1
#
_entry.id   AF-A0A075QB25-F1
#
_cell.length_a   1.000
_cell.length_b   1.000
_cell.length_c   1.000
_cell.angle_alpha   90.00
_cell.angle_beta   90.00
_cell.angle_gamma   90.00
#
_symmetry.space_group_name_H-M   'P 1'
#
loop_
_entity.id
_entity.type
_entity.pdbx_description
1 polymer ?
#
loop_
_entity_poly.entity_id
_entity_poly.type
_entity_poly.pdbx_seq_one_letter_code
_entity_poly.pdbx_strand_id
1 'polypeptide(L)'
;MLLEYAGERMLSHIVAEHGDYQATEIAAELMAKLYAASEEPLPSALLPIRDRFAALFQRARDDQNAGCQTDYVHAAIIADQMWSN
;
A
#
# COMPACT_ATOMS: atom_id res chain seq x y z
N MET A 1 3.80 16.36 -16.35
CA MET A 1 3.10 15.29 -15.61
C MET A 1 1.70 15.20 -16.19
N LEU A 2 1.33 14.08 -16.82
CA LEU A 2 0.03 13.89 -17.49
C LEU A 2 -0.88 13.12 -16.53
N LEU A 3 -1.76 13.84 -15.84
CA LEU A 3 -2.85 13.24 -15.07
C LEU A 3 -4.09 13.20 -15.97
N GLU A 4 -4.74 12.05 -16.02
CA GLU A 4 -6.02 11.89 -16.72
C GLU A 4 -7.16 12.23 -15.75
N TYR A 5 -8.10 13.07 -16.18
CA TYR A 5 -9.31 13.35 -15.41
C TYR A 5 -10.44 12.46 -15.94
N ALA A 6 -10.99 11.63 -15.05
CA ALA A 6 -12.14 10.75 -15.33
C ALA A 6 -11.97 9.80 -16.55
N GLY A 7 -10.75 9.53 -17.00
CA GLY A 7 -10.46 8.63 -18.13
C GLY A 7 -10.89 9.12 -19.51
N GLU A 8 -11.56 10.28 -19.62
CA GLU A 8 -12.10 10.80 -20.88
C GLU A 8 -11.40 12.08 -21.36
N ARG A 9 -10.69 12.79 -20.47
CA ARG A 9 -10.02 14.06 -20.84
C ARG A 9 -8.71 14.28 -20.09
N MET A 10 -7.66 14.62 -20.84
CA MET A 10 -6.37 15.01 -20.25
C MET A 10 -6.46 16.39 -19.60
N LEU A 11 -5.86 16.53 -18.42
CA LEU A 11 -5.72 17.82 -17.72
C LEU A 11 -5.01 18.90 -18.57
N SER A 12 -4.13 18.50 -19.48
CA SER A 12 -3.47 19.41 -20.44
C SER A 12 -4.46 20.14 -21.36
N HIS A 13 -5.58 19.51 -21.72
CA HIS A 13 -6.64 20.16 -22.50
C HIS A 13 -7.41 21.18 -21.65
N ILE A 14 -7.54 20.94 -20.35
CA ILE A 14 -8.19 21.88 -19.42
C ILE A 14 -7.29 23.10 -19.20
N VAL A 15 -5.98 22.90 -19.06
CA VAL A 15 -5.00 24.01 -19.02
C VAL A 15 -5.11 24.90 -20.25
N ALA A 16 -5.21 24.30 -21.44
CA ALA A 16 -5.27 25.04 -22.70
C ALA A 16 -6.57 25.85 -22.86
N GLU A 17 -7.70 25.38 -22.31
CA GLU A 17 -9.01 25.99 -22.50
C GLU A 17 -9.46 26.91 -21.35
N HIS A 18 -9.04 26.61 -20.12
CA HIS A 18 -9.54 27.26 -18.91
C HIS A 18 -8.42 27.78 -18.00
N GLY A 19 -7.16 27.60 -18.40
CA GLY A 19 -5.99 28.11 -17.70
C GLY A 19 -5.54 27.26 -16.51
N ASP A 20 -4.39 27.62 -15.97
CA ASP A 20 -3.67 26.84 -14.94
C ASP A 20 -4.43 26.72 -13.61
N TYR A 21 -5.21 27.74 -13.25
CA TYR A 21 -5.93 27.76 -11.96
C TYR A 21 -6.95 26.61 -11.87
N GLN A 22 -7.78 26.44 -12.91
CA GLN A 22 -8.79 25.40 -12.92
C GLN A 22 -8.16 23.99 -13.01
N ALA A 23 -7.09 23.84 -13.78
CA ALA A 23 -6.34 22.59 -13.85
C ALA A 23 -5.71 22.21 -12.49
N THR A 24 -5.26 23.22 -11.72
CA THR A 24 -4.69 23.01 -10.39
C THR A 24 -5.74 22.55 -9.39
N GLU A 25 -6.94 23.13 -9.39
CA GLU A 25 -8.03 22.69 -8.53
C GLU A 25 -8.44 21.24 -8.82
N ILE A 26 -8.55 20.87 -10.09
CA ILE A 26 -8.88 19.51 -10.50
C ILE A 26 -7.79 18.52 -10.08
N ALA A 27 -6.52 18.88 -10.22
CA ALA A 27 -5.42 18.04 -9.76
C ALA A 27 -5.45 17.87 -8.23
N ALA A 28 -5.74 18.94 -7.48
CA ALA A 28 -5.85 18.87 -6.03
C ALA A 28 -7.04 18.00 -5.58
N GLU A 29 -8.20 18.13 -6.22
CA GLU A 29 -9.38 17.30 -5.95
C GLU A 29 -9.11 15.82 -6.26
N LEU A 30 -8.46 15.53 -7.39
CA LEU A 30 -8.09 14.17 -7.76
C LEU A 30 -7.12 13.56 -6.75
N MET A 31 -6.11 14.31 -6.34
CA MET A 31 -5.17 13.85 -5.30
C MET A 31 -5.89 13.60 -3.98
N ALA A 32 -6.79 14.50 -3.56
CA ALA A 32 -7.60 14.31 -2.35
C ALA A 32 -8.42 13.00 -2.41
N LYS A 33 -9.01 12.68 -3.57
CA LYS A 33 -9.75 11.41 -3.78
C LYS A 33 -8.84 10.19 -3.76
N LEU A 34 -7.66 10.26 -4.39
CA LEU A 34 -6.72 9.14 -4.44
C LEU A 34 -6.08 8.83 -3.08
N TYR A 35 -5.84 9.86 -2.26
CA TYR A 35 -5.28 9.69 -0.91
C TYR A 35 -6.34 9.47 0.17
N ALA A 36 -7.63 9.56 -0.16
CA ALA A 36 -8.70 9.23 0.78
C ALA A 36 -8.63 7.75 1.17
N ALA A 37 -9.01 7.46 2.42
CA ALA A 37 -9.19 6.09 2.84
C ALA A 37 -10.26 5.43 1.97
N SER A 38 -10.01 4.19 1.53
CA SER A 38 -11.00 3.43 0.76
C SER A 38 -12.27 3.22 1.60
N GLU A 39 -13.43 3.52 1.01
CA GLU A 39 -14.73 3.16 1.58
C GLU A 39 -15.09 1.70 1.30
N GLU A 40 -14.36 1.03 0.40
CA GLU A 40 -14.57 -0.39 0.14
C GLU A 40 -14.13 -1.23 1.34
N PRO A 41 -14.96 -2.18 1.80
CA PRO A 41 -14.57 -3.06 2.87
C PRO A 41 -13.37 -3.90 2.46
N LEU A 42 -12.46 -4.12 3.39
CA LEU A 42 -11.33 -5.02 3.19
C LEU A 42 -11.86 -6.39 2.73
N PRO A 43 -11.27 -7.00 1.68
CA PRO A 43 -11.68 -8.32 1.23
C PRO A 43 -11.64 -9.32 2.38
N SER A 44 -12.73 -10.07 2.57
CA SER A 44 -12.86 -11.07 3.64
C SER A 44 -11.85 -12.23 3.53
N ALA A 45 -11.23 -12.41 2.37
CA ALA A 45 -10.17 -13.37 2.13
C ALA A 45 -8.79 -12.92 2.62
N LEU A 46 -8.65 -11.68 3.09
CA LEU A 46 -7.41 -11.23 3.71
C LEU A 46 -7.24 -11.91 5.07
N LEU A 47 -6.13 -12.63 5.20
CA LEU A 47 -5.69 -13.21 6.46
C LEU A 47 -4.59 -12.33 7.06
N PRO A 48 -4.53 -12.20 8.41
CA PRO A 48 -3.37 -11.66 9.08
C PRO A 48 -2.09 -12.34 8.57
N ILE A 49 -1.01 -11.59 8.41
CA ILE A 49 0.25 -12.10 7.84
C ILE A 49 0.79 -13.28 8.64
N ARG A 50 0.63 -13.24 9.98
CA ARG A 50 1.00 -14.36 10.87
C ARG A 50 0.24 -15.64 10.53
N ASP A 51 -1.04 -15.52 10.19
CA ASP A 51 -1.88 -16.67 9.84
C ASP A 51 -1.55 -17.16 8.44
N ARG A 52 -1.38 -16.24 7.48
CA ARG A 52 -1.06 -16.58 6.09
C ARG A 52 0.29 -17.29 5.94
N PHE A 53 1.27 -16.92 6.76
CA PHE A 53 2.63 -17.47 6.70
C PHE A 53 3.01 -18.26 7.96
N ALA A 54 2.03 -18.84 8.65
CA ALA A 54 2.23 -19.53 9.94
C ALA A 54 3.37 -20.56 9.92
N ALA A 55 3.52 -21.31 8.83
CA ALA A 55 4.59 -22.30 8.66
C ALA A 55 6.01 -21.67 8.66
N LEU A 56 6.17 -20.49 8.06
CA LEU A 56 7.47 -19.79 8.03
C LEU A 56 7.82 -19.24 9.41
N PHE A 57 6.85 -18.69 10.13
CA PHE A 57 7.05 -18.26 11.51
C PHE A 57 7.32 -19.43 12.46
N GLN A 58 6.67 -20.59 12.24
CA GLN A 58 6.97 -21.79 13.02
C GLN A 58 8.40 -22.26 12.76
N ARG A 59 8.83 -22.29 11.50
CA ARG A 59 10.21 -22.63 11.15
C ARG A 59 11.23 -21.71 11.81
N ALA A 60 10.96 -20.40 11.79
CA ALA A 60 11.80 -19.41 12.45
C ALA A 60 11.90 -19.65 13.97
N ARG A 61 10.80 -19.98 14.64
CA ARG A 61 10.79 -20.32 16.07
C ARG A 61 11.61 -21.58 16.36
N ASP A 62 11.45 -22.62 15.55
CA ASP A 62 12.18 -23.88 15.73
C ASP A 62 13.68 -23.67 15.55
N ASP A 63 14.08 -22.93 14.50
CA ASP A 63 15.48 -22.57 14.25
C ASP A 63 16.06 -21.71 15.40
N GLN A 64 15.29 -20.74 15.91
CA GLN A 64 15.70 -19.92 17.05
C GLN A 64 15.89 -20.76 18.33
N ASN A 65 14.96 -21.67 18.62
CA ASN A 65 15.05 -22.59 19.77
C ASN A 65 16.25 -23.55 19.67
N ALA A 66 16.64 -23.91 18.44
CA ALA A 66 17.85 -24.68 18.18
C ALA A 66 19.14 -23.84 18.21
N GLY A 67 19.06 -22.54 18.51
CA GLY A 67 20.20 -21.62 18.51
C GLY A 67 20.77 -21.32 17.12
N CYS A 68 20.03 -21.65 16.06
CA CYS A 68 20.44 -21.41 14.68
C CYS A 68 20.08 -19.98 14.25
N GLN A 69 21.01 -19.30 13.57
CA GLN A 69 20.74 -18.01 12.94
C GLN A 69 20.48 -18.23 11.45
N THR A 70 19.21 -18.45 11.11
CA THR A 70 18.77 -18.66 9.72
C THR A 70 18.07 -17.42 9.16
N ASP A 71 17.95 -17.35 7.84
CA ASP A 71 17.19 -16.27 7.18
C ASP A 71 15.74 -16.21 7.64
N TYR A 72 15.14 -17.34 8.04
CA TYR A 72 13.80 -17.38 8.60
C TYR A 72 13.71 -16.65 9.94
N VAL A 73 14.72 -16.80 10.82
CA VAL A 73 14.79 -16.07 12.10
C VAL A 73 14.91 -14.56 11.84
N HIS A 74 15.78 -14.17 10.90
CA HIS A 74 15.96 -12.76 10.57
C HIS A 74 14.69 -12.14 9.93
N ALA A 75 14.05 -12.85 9.00
CA ALA A 75 12.82 -12.41 8.37
C ALA A 75 11.66 -12.29 9.37
N ALA A 76 11.54 -13.22 10.33
CA ALA A 76 10.51 -13.15 11.37
C ALA A 76 10.68 -11.92 12.28
N ILE A 77 11.92 -11.54 12.62
CA ILE A 77 12.18 -10.33 13.42
C ILE A 77 11.79 -9.05 12.66
N ILE A 78 12.15 -8.94 11.38
CA ILE A 78 11.78 -7.77 10.56
C ILE A 78 10.27 -7.66 10.43
N ALA A 79 9.61 -8.79 10.17
CA ALA A 79 8.16 -8.89 10.12
C ALA A 79 7.53 -8.38 11.43
N ASP A 80 8.01 -8.85 12.58
CA ASP A 80 7.50 -8.43 13.88
C ASP A 80 7.70 -6.92 14.10
N GLN A 81 8.85 -6.37 13.71
CA GLN A 81 9.14 -4.92 13.83
C GLN A 81 8.24 -4.06 12.94
N MET A 82 7.97 -4.47 11.70
CA MET A 82 7.12 -3.71 10.78
C MET A 82 5.65 -3.65 11.21
N TRP A 83 5.17 -4.66 11.95
CA TRP A 83 3.76 -4.83 12.28
C TRP A 83 3.41 -4.71 13.76
N SER A 84 4.32 -4.16 14.59
CA SER A 84 4.10 -3.90 16.03
C SER A 84 3.60 -2.49 16.35
N ASN A 85 3.14 -1.71 15.36
CA ASN A 85 2.57 -0.37 15.53
C ASN A 85 1.04 -0.37 15.39
#